data_AF-F4R598-F1
#
_entry.id   AF-F4R598-F1
#
_cell.length_a   1.000
_cell.length_b   1.000
_cell.length_c   1.000
_cell.angle_alpha   90.00
_cell.angle_beta   90.00
_cell.angle_gamma   90.00
#
_symmetry.space_group_name_H-M   'P 1'
#
loop_
_entity.id
_entity.type
_entity.pdbx_description
1 polymer ?
#
loop_
_entity_poly.entity_id
_entity_poly.type
_entity_poly.pdbx_seq_one_letter_code
_entity_poly.pdbx_strand_id
1 'polypeptide(L)'
;MSLIKFIAAVLTLVIIEAVVMVEVNAAVAQDFSPINHALARRDLPPCKQIWPTEQAPTEDQRVYDLNVDIKAVKGPGWRPSVCDKAFWNCVYVQAGVNPARGGFSLAARFPLDDGTHVEVYRYWQSTIQWTANGGTVNSYMAHGVDYVCVKGTLAVQFVSSGRKLVGNPKTPNEFTCECHYPLDEDKVIFFD
;
A
#
# COMPACT_ATOMS: atom_id res chain seq x y z
N MET A 1 -9.79 -54.05 -18.74
CA MET A 1 -10.45 -52.73 -18.72
C MET A 1 -10.73 -52.33 -20.16
N SER A 2 -11.97 -52.00 -20.53
CA SER A 2 -12.33 -51.68 -21.94
C SER A 2 -11.65 -50.40 -22.40
N LEU A 3 -11.14 -50.37 -23.63
CA LEU A 3 -10.48 -49.22 -24.29
C LEU A 3 -11.30 -47.93 -24.16
N ILE A 4 -12.63 -48.04 -24.20
CA ILE A 4 -13.57 -46.93 -24.06
C ILE A 4 -13.49 -46.28 -22.66
N LYS A 5 -13.31 -47.09 -21.61
CA LYS A 5 -13.18 -46.58 -20.23
C LYS A 5 -11.84 -45.86 -20.01
N PHE A 6 -10.79 -46.29 -20.71
CA PHE A 6 -9.49 -45.64 -20.66
C PHE A 6 -9.51 -44.27 -21.36
N ILE A 7 -10.12 -44.18 -22.55
CA ILE A 7 -10.25 -42.91 -23.28
C ILE A 7 -11.09 -41.89 -22.49
N ALA A 8 -12.20 -42.32 -21.87
CA ALA A 8 -13.03 -41.44 -21.05
C ALA A 8 -12.27 -40.88 -19.82
N ALA A 9 -11.49 -41.72 -19.14
CA ALA A 9 -10.69 -41.29 -17.99
C ALA A 9 -9.63 -40.26 -18.38
N VAL A 10 -8.94 -40.48 -19.51
CA VAL A 10 -7.94 -39.54 -20.03
C VAL A 10 -8.58 -38.21 -20.44
N LEU A 11 -9.72 -38.24 -21.13
CA LEU A 11 -10.42 -37.00 -21.51
C LEU A 11 -10.86 -36.19 -20.29
N THR A 12 -11.31 -36.87 -19.23
CA THR A 12 -11.75 -36.20 -18.00
C THR A 12 -10.58 -35.53 -17.28
N LEU A 13 -9.41 -36.19 -17.23
CA LEU A 13 -8.19 -35.61 -16.66
C LEU A 13 -7.72 -34.37 -17.45
N VAL A 14 -7.75 -34.43 -18.78
CA VAL A 14 -7.35 -33.29 -19.64
C VAL A 14 -8.30 -32.11 -19.46
N ILE A 15 -9.61 -32.36 -19.30
CA ILE A 15 -10.59 -31.29 -19.04
C ILE A 15 -10.35 -30.67 -17.66
N ILE A 16 -10.06 -31.47 -16.63
CA ILE A 16 -9.76 -30.95 -15.28
C ILE A 16 -8.48 -30.10 -15.32
N GLU A 17 -7.41 -30.57 -15.97
CA GLU A 17 -6.17 -29.78 -16.10
C GLU A 17 -6.39 -28.50 -16.89
N ALA A 18 -7.21 -28.52 -17.95
CA ALA A 18 -7.55 -27.31 -18.71
C ALA A 18 -8.36 -26.32 -17.88
N VAL A 19 -9.33 -26.78 -17.08
CA VAL A 19 -10.13 -25.90 -16.20
C VAL A 19 -9.28 -25.32 -15.07
N VAL A 20 -8.42 -26.13 -14.45
CA VAL A 20 -7.48 -25.65 -13.41
C VAL A 20 -6.45 -24.68 -14.01
N MET A 21 -5.95 -24.92 -15.22
CA MET A 21 -5.06 -23.97 -15.90
C MET A 21 -5.75 -22.69 -16.35
N VAL A 22 -7.05 -22.70 -16.63
CA VAL A 22 -7.82 -21.48 -16.94
C VAL A 22 -8.13 -20.66 -15.69
N GLU A 23 -8.36 -21.29 -14.53
CA GLU A 23 -8.54 -20.56 -13.26
C GLU A 23 -7.22 -20.00 -12.71
N VAL A 24 -6.09 -20.69 -12.90
CA VAL A 24 -4.78 -20.21 -12.46
C VAL A 24 -4.18 -19.18 -13.43
N ASN A 25 -4.59 -19.20 -14.71
CA ASN A 25 -4.23 -18.22 -15.73
C ASN A 25 -5.36 -17.24 -16.10
N ALA A 26 -6.33 -17.02 -15.21
CA ALA A 26 -6.79 -15.64 -14.99
C ALA A 26 -5.60 -14.86 -14.41
N ALA A 27 -4.58 -14.71 -15.26
CA ALA A 27 -3.43 -13.87 -15.08
C ALA A 27 -4.05 -12.55 -14.67
N VAL A 28 -3.85 -12.25 -13.38
CA VAL A 28 -3.61 -10.93 -12.86
C VAL A 28 -3.05 -10.14 -14.03
N ALA A 29 -3.93 -9.44 -14.74
CA ALA A 29 -3.50 -8.37 -15.60
C ALA A 29 -2.69 -7.55 -14.60
N GLN A 30 -1.38 -7.49 -14.82
CA GLN A 30 -0.57 -6.51 -14.13
C GLN A 30 -1.22 -5.21 -14.53
N ASP A 31 -2.11 -4.74 -13.67
CA ASP A 31 -2.94 -3.59 -13.91
C ASP A 31 -1.94 -2.45 -13.84
N PHE A 32 -1.39 -2.14 -15.01
CA PHE A 32 -0.46 -1.05 -15.21
C PHE A 32 -1.25 0.20 -14.89
N SER A 33 -1.20 0.58 -13.61
CA SER A 33 -1.73 1.83 -13.11
C SER A 33 -1.29 2.94 -14.07
N PRO A 34 -2.18 3.67 -14.78
CA PRO A 34 -1.86 4.75 -15.73
C PRO A 34 -1.17 5.97 -15.08
N ILE A 35 -0.64 5.80 -13.89
CA ILE A 35 0.23 6.71 -13.14
C ILE A 35 1.62 6.88 -13.82
N ASN A 36 1.82 6.31 -15.01
CA ASN A 36 3.07 6.38 -15.74
C ASN A 36 3.50 7.81 -16.17
N HIS A 37 2.67 8.84 -15.97
CA HIS A 37 3.09 10.24 -16.11
C HIS A 37 2.86 11.12 -14.88
N ALA A 38 1.76 10.98 -14.13
CA ALA A 38 1.51 11.89 -13.01
C ALA A 38 2.30 11.54 -11.73
N LEU A 39 2.73 10.28 -11.56
CA LEU A 39 3.58 9.84 -10.43
C LEU A 39 4.65 8.83 -10.86
N ALA A 40 5.14 8.94 -12.11
CA ALA A 40 6.42 8.34 -12.44
C ALA A 40 7.45 8.81 -11.41
N ARG A 41 8.39 7.93 -11.05
CA ARG A 41 9.35 8.07 -9.93
C ARG A 41 10.15 9.39 -9.86
N ARG A 42 9.98 10.30 -10.82
CA ARG A 42 10.71 11.56 -11.01
C ARG A 42 9.84 12.83 -11.07
N ASP A 43 8.52 12.73 -11.20
CA ASP A 43 7.67 13.91 -11.32
C ASP A 43 7.23 14.43 -9.94
N LEU A 44 7.32 15.75 -9.76
CA LEU A 44 6.79 16.41 -8.57
C LEU A 44 5.27 16.26 -8.54
N PRO A 45 4.64 16.15 -7.37
CA PRO A 45 3.20 16.06 -7.28
C PRO A 45 2.57 17.36 -7.78
N PRO A 46 1.33 17.35 -8.28
CA PRO A 46 0.60 18.57 -8.70
C PRO A 46 0.17 19.46 -7.51
N CYS A 47 0.87 19.35 -6.39
CA CYS A 47 0.53 19.93 -5.09
C CYS A 47 1.49 21.06 -4.73
N LYS A 48 1.00 22.02 -3.94
CA LYS A 48 1.84 23.05 -3.35
C LYS A 48 2.81 22.43 -2.34
N GLN A 49 4.09 22.73 -2.45
CA GLN A 49 5.08 22.24 -1.49
C GLN A 49 5.03 23.04 -0.18
N ILE A 50 5.03 22.35 0.96
CA ILE A 50 5.01 22.97 2.30
C ILE A 50 6.10 22.35 3.17
N TRP A 51 7.28 22.96 3.16
CA TRP A 51 8.45 22.41 3.84
C TRP A 51 8.26 22.37 5.37
N PRO A 52 8.63 21.25 6.02
CA PRO A 52 8.73 21.22 7.48
C PRO A 52 9.65 22.33 7.97
N THR A 53 9.27 22.95 9.09
CA THR A 53 10.10 23.99 9.72
C THR A 53 10.96 23.43 10.85
N GLU A 54 10.64 22.22 11.33
CA GLU A 54 11.43 21.53 12.32
C GLU A 54 12.80 21.11 11.76
N GLN A 55 13.77 20.95 12.66
CA GLN A 55 15.05 20.36 12.30
C GLN A 55 14.88 18.87 12.02
N ALA A 56 15.42 18.39 10.89
CA ALA A 56 15.42 16.97 10.57
C ALA A 56 16.18 16.16 11.64
N PRO A 57 15.66 15.00 12.07
CA PRO A 57 16.33 14.18 13.07
C PRO A 57 17.66 13.64 12.53
N THR A 58 18.66 13.53 13.41
CA THR A 58 19.93 12.86 13.13
C THR A 58 19.71 11.36 12.92
N GLU A 59 20.68 10.67 12.30
CA GLU A 59 20.55 9.23 12.11
C GLU A 59 20.49 8.47 13.46
N ASP A 60 21.24 8.90 14.47
CA ASP A 60 21.19 8.31 15.81
C ASP A 60 19.81 8.47 16.46
N GLN A 61 19.18 9.65 16.31
CA GLN A 61 17.81 9.87 16.76
C GLN A 61 16.84 8.94 16.03
N ARG A 62 16.99 8.77 14.71
CA ARG A 62 16.13 7.86 13.95
C ARG A 62 16.26 6.40 14.40
N VAL A 63 17.49 5.94 14.63
CA VAL A 63 17.75 4.57 15.09
C VAL A 63 17.18 4.37 16.49
N TYR A 64 17.38 5.34 17.40
CA TYR A 64 16.79 5.32 18.73
C TYR A 64 15.26 5.22 18.66
N ASP A 65 14.64 6.09 17.87
CA ASP A 65 13.20 6.17 17.67
C ASP A 65 12.60 4.82 17.25
N LEU A 66 13.18 4.17 16.24
CA LEU A 66 12.70 2.86 15.77
C LEU A 66 12.91 1.74 16.81
N ASN A 67 14.02 1.78 17.56
CA ASN A 67 14.37 0.74 18.53
C ASN A 67 13.43 0.70 19.75
N VAL A 68 12.78 1.82 20.08
CA VAL A 68 11.77 1.87 21.16
C VAL A 68 10.61 0.91 20.85
N ASP A 69 10.14 0.90 19.59
CA ASP A 69 8.94 0.16 19.18
C ASP A 69 9.20 -1.33 18.87
N ILE A 70 10.47 -1.72 18.65
CA ILE A 70 10.83 -3.12 18.40
C ILE A 70 10.47 -4.02 19.59
N LYS A 71 10.63 -3.51 20.81
CA LYS A 71 10.40 -4.26 22.06
C LYS A 71 9.03 -4.01 22.68
N ALA A 72 8.19 -3.20 22.03
CA ALA A 72 6.87 -2.86 22.54
C ALA A 72 5.92 -4.06 22.48
N VAL A 73 5.04 -4.17 23.47
CA VAL A 73 3.90 -5.09 23.43
C VAL A 73 2.85 -4.49 22.50
N LYS A 74 2.51 -5.22 21.43
CA LYS A 74 1.60 -4.76 20.37
C LYS A 74 0.23 -5.39 20.61
N GLY A 75 -0.74 -4.58 21.00
CA GLY A 75 -2.14 -5.00 21.15
C GLY A 75 -3.04 -4.35 20.10
N PRO A 76 -4.36 -4.59 20.17
CA PRO A 76 -5.34 -3.91 19.32
C PRO A 76 -5.20 -2.38 19.44
N GLY A 77 -5.10 -1.69 18.30
CA GLY A 77 -4.93 -0.24 18.25
C GLY A 77 -3.53 0.26 18.65
N TRP A 78 -2.55 -0.64 18.80
CA TRP A 78 -1.17 -0.22 19.01
C TRP A 78 -0.64 0.57 17.82
N ARG A 79 0.10 1.63 18.16
CA ARG A 79 0.69 2.59 17.24
C ARG A 79 2.16 2.78 17.60
N PRO A 80 3.09 2.66 16.64
CA PRO A 80 4.50 2.96 16.89
C PRO A 80 4.67 4.40 17.40
N SER A 81 5.50 4.59 18.42
CA SER A 81 5.83 5.91 18.99
C SER A 81 6.41 6.89 17.96
N VAL A 82 7.06 6.36 16.91
CA VAL A 82 7.60 7.16 15.81
C VAL A 82 6.54 7.82 14.95
N CYS A 83 5.28 7.36 15.01
CA CYS A 83 4.20 7.93 14.21
C CYS A 83 3.75 9.32 14.67
N ASP A 84 4.09 9.71 15.90
CA ASP A 84 3.81 11.06 16.42
C ASP A 84 4.97 12.04 16.18
N LYS A 85 5.99 11.63 15.42
CA LYS A 85 7.20 12.41 15.21
C LYS A 85 7.25 12.96 13.80
N ALA A 86 7.57 14.24 13.69
CA ALA A 86 7.88 14.87 12.42
C ALA A 86 8.93 14.07 11.65
N PHE A 87 8.86 14.14 10.32
CA PHE A 87 9.72 13.41 9.39
C PHE A 87 9.54 11.88 9.35
N TRP A 88 8.51 11.35 10.00
CA TRP A 88 8.07 9.96 9.84
C TRP A 88 6.70 9.93 9.18
N ASN A 89 6.45 8.88 8.40
CA ASN A 89 5.14 8.62 7.82
C ASN A 89 4.77 7.19 8.19
N CYS A 90 3.70 7.02 8.97
CA CYS A 90 3.19 5.71 9.32
C CYS A 90 2.00 5.34 8.45
N VAL A 91 2.06 4.14 7.89
CA VAL A 91 1.01 3.59 7.05
C VAL A 91 0.55 2.27 7.66
N TYR A 92 -0.67 2.24 8.16
CA TYR A 92 -1.35 1.01 8.58
C TYR A 92 -1.88 0.32 7.34
N VAL A 93 -1.55 -0.94 7.17
CA VAL A 93 -1.88 -1.71 5.97
C VAL A 93 -2.73 -2.89 6.39
N GLN A 94 -3.96 -2.96 5.86
CA GLN A 94 -4.87 -4.07 6.14
C GLN A 94 -4.31 -5.39 5.58
N ALA A 95 -4.63 -6.51 6.24
CA ALA A 95 -4.36 -7.84 5.75
C ALA A 95 -4.85 -8.02 4.30
N GLY A 96 -4.00 -8.58 3.43
CA GLY A 96 -4.29 -8.79 2.01
C GLY A 96 -3.88 -7.63 1.09
N VAL A 97 -3.52 -6.47 1.64
CA VAL A 97 -2.88 -5.37 0.90
C VAL A 97 -1.37 -5.55 0.91
N ASN A 98 -0.76 -5.55 -0.26
CA ASN A 98 0.68 -5.81 -0.41
C ASN A 98 1.39 -4.61 -1.05
N PRO A 99 2.61 -4.26 -0.61
CA PRO A 99 3.43 -3.30 -1.34
C PRO A 99 3.84 -3.90 -2.69
N ALA A 100 3.62 -3.17 -3.76
CA ALA A 100 3.97 -3.62 -5.11
C ALA A 100 5.30 -3.03 -5.58
N ARG A 101 5.52 -1.73 -5.34
CA ARG A 101 6.71 -1.00 -5.82
C ARG A 101 6.83 0.36 -5.14
N GLY A 102 8.01 0.95 -5.28
CA GLY A 102 8.25 2.33 -4.86
C GLY A 102 8.71 2.46 -3.42
N GLY A 103 8.86 3.70 -2.97
CA GLY A 103 9.59 4.02 -1.75
C GLY A 103 11.09 3.81 -1.92
N PHE A 104 11.88 4.63 -1.23
CA PHE A 104 13.33 4.47 -1.17
C PHE A 104 13.80 4.04 0.22
N SER A 105 13.00 4.29 1.26
CA SER A 105 13.44 4.16 2.65
C SER A 105 12.31 3.68 3.57
N LEU A 106 11.79 2.46 3.33
CA LEU A 106 11.06 1.75 4.38
C LEU A 106 12.02 1.53 5.55
N ALA A 107 11.70 2.12 6.70
CA ALA A 107 12.59 2.10 7.86
C ALA A 107 12.27 0.96 8.80
N ALA A 108 10.99 0.64 8.98
CA ALA A 108 10.55 -0.50 9.77
C ALA A 108 9.18 -0.99 9.29
N ARG A 109 8.89 -2.26 9.58
CA ARG A 109 7.56 -2.84 9.49
C ARG A 109 7.25 -3.53 10.81
N PHE A 110 6.10 -3.22 11.40
CA PHE A 110 5.64 -3.80 12.64
C PHE A 110 4.35 -4.61 12.40
N PRO A 111 4.40 -5.95 12.47
CA PRO A 111 3.18 -6.77 12.39
C PRO A 111 2.31 -6.57 13.63
N LEU A 112 0.99 -6.65 13.45
CA LEU A 112 -0.04 -6.64 14.48
C LEU A 112 -0.75 -8.01 14.55
N ASP A 113 -1.42 -8.28 15.66
CA ASP A 113 -2.00 -9.60 15.95
C ASP A 113 -3.20 -9.96 15.05
N ASP A 114 -3.85 -8.97 14.43
CA ASP A 114 -4.99 -9.15 13.53
C ASP A 114 -4.60 -9.38 12.06
N GLY A 115 -3.30 -9.57 11.79
CA GLY A 115 -2.74 -9.75 10.46
C GLY A 115 -2.55 -8.45 9.67
N THR A 116 -2.89 -7.29 10.25
CA THR A 116 -2.48 -5.99 9.72
C THR A 116 -1.03 -5.68 10.12
N HIS A 117 -0.44 -4.64 9.52
CA HIS A 117 0.89 -4.18 9.91
C HIS A 117 1.04 -2.68 9.73
N VAL A 118 1.98 -2.09 10.45
CA VAL A 118 2.37 -0.68 10.29
C VAL A 118 3.69 -0.61 9.54
N GLU A 119 3.72 0.13 8.44
CA GLU A 119 4.93 0.47 7.69
C GLU A 119 5.37 1.87 8.07
N VAL A 120 6.63 2.01 8.48
CA VAL A 120 7.22 3.28 8.86
C VAL A 120 8.19 3.72 7.78
N TYR A 121 7.92 4.87 7.19
CA TYR A 121 8.75 5.47 6.15
C TYR A 121 9.39 6.75 6.67
N ARG A 122 10.65 6.97 6.28
CA ARG A 122 11.29 8.28 6.48
C ARG A 122 10.59 9.30 5.59
N TYR A 123 10.57 10.57 5.99
CA TYR A 123 10.25 11.68 5.09
C TYR A 123 11.07 11.59 3.80
N TRP A 124 10.52 12.17 2.72
CA TRP A 124 11.16 12.23 1.40
C TRP A 124 11.08 10.92 0.59
N GLN A 125 9.92 10.27 0.57
CA GLN A 125 9.71 9.08 -0.25
C GLN A 125 9.36 9.45 -1.69
N SER A 126 9.84 8.63 -2.64
CA SER A 126 9.14 8.53 -3.92
C SER A 126 7.77 7.90 -3.72
N THR A 127 6.94 7.99 -4.75
CA THR A 127 5.67 7.28 -4.83
C THR A 127 5.83 5.84 -4.39
N ILE A 128 5.07 5.45 -3.37
CA ILE A 128 4.92 4.09 -2.87
C ILE A 128 3.59 3.57 -3.39
N GLN A 129 3.56 2.30 -3.78
CA GLN A 129 2.37 1.64 -4.28
C GLN A 129 2.01 0.43 -3.42
N TRP A 130 0.74 0.36 -3.05
CA TRP A 130 0.09 -0.80 -2.46
C TRP A 130 -0.98 -1.32 -3.41
N THR A 131 -1.08 -2.64 -3.51
CA THR A 131 -2.03 -3.33 -4.38
C THR A 131 -2.76 -4.40 -3.62
N ALA A 132 -4.01 -4.62 -4.02
CA ALA A 132 -4.81 -5.76 -3.60
C ALA A 132 -5.70 -6.21 -4.76
N ASN A 133 -6.49 -7.27 -4.56
CA ASN A 133 -7.38 -7.76 -5.60
C ASN A 133 -8.38 -6.66 -6.02
N GLY A 134 -8.25 -6.20 -7.26
CA GLY A 134 -9.12 -5.18 -7.85
C GLY A 134 -8.84 -3.75 -7.42
N GLY A 135 -7.71 -3.43 -6.77
CA GLY A 135 -7.46 -2.08 -6.27
C GLY A 135 -5.99 -1.69 -6.11
N THR A 136 -5.72 -0.39 -6.08
CA THR A 136 -4.37 0.16 -5.92
C THR A 136 -4.40 1.49 -5.18
N VAL A 137 -3.43 1.69 -4.29
CA VAL A 137 -3.12 2.98 -3.67
C VAL A 137 -1.71 3.39 -4.06
N ASN A 138 -1.52 4.66 -4.40
CA ASN A 138 -0.22 5.27 -4.62
C ASN A 138 -0.11 6.49 -3.71
N SER A 139 1.00 6.65 -3.00
CA SER A 139 1.23 7.78 -2.09
C SER A 139 2.63 8.33 -2.31
N TYR A 140 2.70 9.62 -2.62
CA TYR A 140 3.94 10.37 -2.72
C TYR A 140 4.12 11.20 -1.45
N MET A 141 5.05 10.80 -0.58
CA MET A 141 5.27 11.39 0.75
C MET A 141 6.57 12.21 0.80
N ALA A 142 6.59 13.33 0.08
CA ALA A 142 7.77 14.20 0.01
C ALA A 142 7.38 15.67 -0.25
N HIS A 143 8.34 16.58 -0.11
CA HIS A 143 8.13 18.02 -0.31
C HIS A 143 6.99 18.60 0.54
N GLY A 144 6.74 18.01 1.72
CA GLY A 144 5.75 18.51 2.65
C GLY A 144 4.29 18.22 2.32
N VAL A 145 4.04 17.29 1.40
CA VAL A 145 2.70 16.90 0.98
C VAL A 145 2.62 15.40 0.80
N ASP A 146 1.51 14.80 1.25
CA ASP A 146 1.15 13.45 0.84
C ASP A 146 0.19 13.53 -0.34
N TYR A 147 0.68 13.26 -1.56
CA TYR A 147 -0.20 13.14 -2.72
C TYR A 147 -0.61 11.68 -2.91
N VAL A 148 -1.88 11.41 -2.65
CA VAL A 148 -2.45 10.06 -2.65
C VAL A 148 -3.41 9.91 -3.81
N CYS A 149 -3.30 8.79 -4.52
CA CYS A 149 -4.24 8.35 -5.55
C CYS A 149 -4.71 6.93 -5.23
N VAL A 150 -6.02 6.71 -5.25
CA VAL A 150 -6.65 5.41 -5.05
C VAL A 150 -7.46 5.01 -6.27
N LYS A 151 -7.62 3.71 -6.48
CA LYS A 151 -8.53 3.14 -7.49
C LYS A 151 -9.05 1.77 -7.08
N GLY A 152 -10.17 1.40 -7.70
CA GLY A 152 -10.75 0.07 -7.56
C GLY A 152 -11.29 -0.19 -6.16
N THR A 153 -10.93 -1.33 -5.57
CA THR A 153 -11.42 -1.83 -4.26
C THR A 153 -10.68 -1.28 -3.04
N LEU A 154 -9.69 -0.41 -3.24
CA LEU A 154 -8.90 0.14 -2.13
C LEU A 154 -9.29 1.57 -1.78
N ALA A 155 -9.13 1.88 -0.49
CA ALA A 155 -9.29 3.20 0.08
C ALA A 155 -8.13 3.56 1.01
N VAL A 156 -8.03 4.86 1.28
CA VAL A 156 -7.14 5.45 2.28
C VAL A 156 -7.96 6.26 3.26
N GLN A 157 -7.68 6.12 4.55
CA GLN A 157 -8.19 6.99 5.59
C GLN A 157 -7.02 7.65 6.31
N PHE A 158 -7.04 8.98 6.40
CA PHE A 158 -6.07 9.73 7.21
C PHE A 158 -6.54 9.74 8.67
N VAL A 159 -5.67 9.36 9.59
CA VAL A 159 -6.05 8.99 10.96
C VAL A 159 -6.53 10.19 11.78
N SER A 160 -5.86 11.34 11.67
CA SER A 160 -6.15 12.53 12.47
C SER A 160 -7.41 13.25 11.98
N SER A 161 -7.52 13.43 10.68
CA SER A 161 -8.64 14.12 10.02
C SER A 161 -9.87 13.23 9.84
N GLY A 162 -9.71 11.90 9.87
CA GLY A 162 -10.75 10.93 9.53
C GLY A 162 -11.18 10.98 8.06
N ARG A 163 -10.52 11.80 7.23
CA ARG A 163 -10.83 11.98 5.82
C ARG A 163 -10.54 10.69 5.06
N LYS A 164 -11.43 10.34 4.14
CA LYS A 164 -11.33 9.14 3.32
C LYS A 164 -11.20 9.49 1.84
N LEU A 165 -10.29 8.79 1.17
CA LEU A 165 -10.13 8.78 -0.27
C LEU A 165 -10.40 7.36 -0.75
N VAL A 166 -11.47 7.17 -1.53
CA VAL A 166 -12.04 5.85 -1.83
C VAL A 166 -12.00 5.60 -3.33
N GLY A 167 -11.52 4.42 -3.73
CA GLY A 167 -11.56 3.98 -5.12
C GLY A 167 -12.96 3.55 -5.54
N ASN A 168 -13.25 3.58 -6.84
CA ASN A 168 -14.53 3.10 -7.35
C ASN A 168 -14.39 1.68 -7.95
N PRO A 169 -14.90 0.62 -7.30
CA PRO A 169 -14.79 -0.74 -7.83
C PRO A 169 -15.63 -0.97 -9.10
N LYS A 170 -16.62 -0.10 -9.38
CA LYS A 170 -17.42 -0.17 -10.62
C LYS A 170 -16.70 0.46 -11.81
N THR A 171 -15.75 1.35 -11.56
CA THR A 171 -14.88 1.98 -12.56
C THR A 171 -13.42 1.77 -12.15
N PRO A 172 -12.90 0.53 -12.13
CA PRO A 172 -11.62 0.20 -11.48
C PRO A 172 -10.39 0.87 -12.12
N ASN A 173 -10.53 1.47 -13.30
CA ASN A 173 -9.47 2.23 -13.97
C ASN A 173 -9.50 3.73 -13.64
N GLU A 174 -10.53 4.21 -12.93
CA GLU A 174 -10.66 5.60 -12.51
C GLU A 174 -9.86 5.83 -11.22
N PHE A 175 -9.09 6.92 -11.22
CA PHE A 175 -8.31 7.33 -10.06
C PHE A 175 -9.00 8.49 -9.36
N THR A 176 -9.07 8.41 -8.04
CA THR A 176 -9.39 9.55 -7.20
C THR A 176 -8.11 9.96 -6.48
N CYS A 177 -7.70 11.21 -6.65
CA CYS A 177 -6.44 11.71 -6.10
C CYS A 177 -6.66 12.97 -5.27
N GLU A 178 -5.84 13.15 -4.23
CA GLU A 178 -5.80 14.40 -3.46
C GLU A 178 -4.42 14.74 -2.93
N CYS A 179 -4.21 16.03 -2.69
CA CYS A 179 -3.09 16.53 -1.90
C CYS A 179 -3.53 16.61 -0.44
N HIS A 180 -2.86 15.88 0.43
CA HIS A 180 -3.13 15.86 1.87
C HIS A 180 -2.04 16.57 2.66
N TYR A 181 -2.47 17.29 3.71
CA TYR A 181 -1.61 18.02 4.64
C TYR A 181 -2.15 17.87 6.08
N PRO A 182 -1.27 17.77 7.09
CA PRO A 182 0.19 17.75 6.97
C PRO A 182 0.69 16.39 6.44
N LEU A 183 1.93 16.37 5.96
CA LEU A 183 2.52 15.16 5.36
C LEU A 183 2.66 14.01 6.36
N ASP A 184 3.02 14.33 7.60
CA ASP A 184 3.30 13.37 8.67
C ASP A 184 2.03 12.79 9.32
N GLU A 185 0.85 13.05 8.75
CA GLU A 185 -0.36 12.38 9.20
C GLU A 185 -0.35 10.89 8.82
N ASP A 186 -0.53 10.06 9.85
CA ASP A 186 -0.73 8.62 9.69
C ASP A 186 -1.91 8.33 8.76
N LYS A 187 -1.80 7.24 8.00
CA LYS A 187 -2.89 6.77 7.15
C LYS A 187 -3.10 5.27 7.22
N VAL A 188 -4.32 4.85 6.97
CA VAL A 188 -4.74 3.45 6.90
C VAL A 188 -5.12 3.11 5.47
N ILE A 189 -4.58 2.02 4.92
CA ILE A 189 -4.91 1.48 3.62
C ILE A 189 -5.73 0.20 3.81
N PHE A 190 -6.92 0.17 3.24
CA PHE A 190 -7.91 -0.88 3.47
C PHE A 190 -8.79 -1.12 2.23
N PHE A 191 -9.53 -2.22 2.23
CA PHE A 191 -10.56 -2.53 1.24
C PHE A 191 -11.85 -1.75 1.57
N ASP A 192 -12.45 -1.09 0.58
CA ASP A 192 -13.76 -0.46 0.68
C ASP A 192 -14.87 -1.30 0.06
#